data_AF-H0GVF7-F1
#
_entry.id   AF-H0GVF7-F1
#
_cell.length_a   1.000
_cell.length_b   1.000
_cell.length_c   1.000
_cell.angle_alpha   90.00
_cell.angle_beta   90.00
_cell.angle_gamma   90.00
#
_symmetry.space_group_name_H-M   'P 1'
#
loop_
_entity.id
_entity.type
_entity.pdbx_description
1 polymer ?
#
loop_
_entity_poly.entity_id
_entity_poly.type
_entity_poly.pdbx_seq_one_letter_code
_entity_poly.pdbx_strand_id
1 'polypeptide(L)'
;MHNIQLVQEIERHETPLNIRPTSPYTLNPPVERDGFSWPSVGTRERAEETEEEEKERIQRISGAIKTILTELGEDVNREGLLDTPQRYAKAMLYFTKGYQTNIMDDVIKNAVFEEDHDEMVIVRDIEIYSLCEHHLVPIFW
;
A
#
# COMPACT_ATOMS: atom_id res chain seq x y z
N MET A 1 -40.16 -2.14 15.62
CA MET A 1 -39.54 -2.65 16.86
C MET A 1 -38.53 -3.70 16.43
N HIS A 2 -37.29 -3.29 16.16
CA HIS A 2 -36.14 -3.49 17.07
C HIS A 2 -36.00 -4.95 17.51
N ASN A 3 -35.00 -5.67 16.97
CA ASN A 3 -33.83 -5.99 17.78
C ASN A 3 -32.67 -6.52 16.92
N ILE A 4 -31.61 -5.72 16.84
CA ILE A 4 -30.27 -6.11 16.41
C ILE A 4 -29.59 -6.64 17.68
N GLN A 5 -29.13 -7.88 17.69
CA GLN A 5 -28.39 -8.45 18.82
C GLN A 5 -27.32 -9.37 18.21
N LEU A 6 -26.17 -8.79 17.89
CA LEU A 6 -24.98 -8.66 18.74
C LEU A 6 -24.00 -9.77 18.36
N VAL A 7 -23.11 -9.39 17.44
CA VAL A 7 -21.83 -10.05 17.18
C VAL A 7 -21.18 -10.26 18.54
N GLN A 8 -21.03 -11.52 18.95
CA GLN A 8 -20.44 -11.87 20.23
C GLN A 8 -19.02 -11.31 20.27
N GLU A 9 -18.75 -10.47 21.28
CA GLU A 9 -17.43 -9.96 21.60
C GLU A 9 -16.50 -11.15 21.85
N ILE A 10 -15.56 -11.36 20.93
CA ILE A 10 -14.40 -12.20 21.18
C ILE A 10 -13.56 -11.46 22.21
N GLU A 11 -13.69 -11.84 23.49
CA GLU A 11 -12.80 -11.43 24.58
C GLU A 11 -11.38 -11.89 24.27
N ARG A 12 -10.64 -11.06 23.52
CA ARG A 12 -9.19 -11.18 23.37
C ARG A 12 -8.58 -10.90 24.73
N HIS A 13 -8.38 -11.95 25.53
CA HIS A 13 -7.52 -11.91 26.69
C HIS A 13 -6.19 -11.27 26.27
N GLU A 14 -5.76 -10.26 27.03
CA GLU A 14 -4.68 -9.34 26.67
C GLU A 14 -3.44 -10.09 26.15
N THR A 15 -3.25 -10.06 24.82
CA THR A 15 -1.99 -10.47 24.21
C THR A 15 -0.88 -9.59 24.80
N PRO A 16 0.20 -10.16 25.37
CA PRO A 16 1.25 -9.40 26.03
C PRO A 16 2.19 -8.80 24.97
N LEU A 17 1.70 -7.84 24.18
CA LEU A 17 2.50 -7.15 23.16
C LEU A 17 2.97 -5.77 23.62
N ASN A 18 2.96 -5.49 24.92
CA ASN A 18 3.43 -4.21 25.46
C ASN A 18 4.87 -4.31 25.99
N ILE A 19 5.80 -4.63 25.09
CA ILE A 19 7.26 -4.74 25.39
C ILE A 19 8.03 -3.53 24.86
N ARG A 20 7.37 -2.57 24.19
CA ARG A 20 8.02 -1.41 23.56
C ARG A 20 7.82 -0.16 24.41
N PRO A 21 8.86 0.66 24.64
CA PRO A 21 8.70 1.94 25.32
C PRO A 21 7.70 2.82 24.57
N THR A 22 6.83 3.50 25.32
CA THR A 22 5.76 4.33 24.78
C THR A 22 6.34 5.40 23.85
N SER A 23 6.06 5.24 22.57
CA SER A 23 6.42 6.14 21.48
C SER A 23 5.12 6.66 20.85
N PRO A 24 5.10 7.84 20.21
CA PRO A 24 3.94 8.27 19.44
C PRO A 24 3.51 7.24 18.37
N TYR A 25 4.39 6.31 17.98
CA TYR A 25 4.12 5.20 17.08
C TYR A 25 3.57 3.92 17.75
N THR A 26 3.50 3.86 19.09
CA THR A 26 2.94 2.71 19.85
C THR A 26 1.57 3.02 20.47
N LEU A 27 1.07 4.25 20.35
CA LEU A 27 -0.25 4.64 20.87
C LEU A 27 -1.39 4.21 19.95
N ASN A 28 -1.11 4.00 18.66
CA ASN A 28 -2.09 3.55 17.68
C ASN A 28 -1.80 2.11 17.26
N PRO A 29 -2.84 1.27 17.05
CA PRO A 29 -2.64 -0.05 16.49
C PRO A 29 -1.99 0.05 15.10
N PRO A 30 -1.05 -0.84 14.74
CA PRO A 30 -0.37 -0.79 13.43
C PRO A 30 -1.31 -0.92 12.23
N VAL A 31 -2.49 -1.50 12.44
CA VAL A 31 -3.57 -1.65 11.46
C VAL A 31 -4.79 -0.95 12.04
N GLU A 32 -5.35 -0.02 11.28
CA GLU A 32 -6.60 0.65 11.63
C GLU A 32 -7.78 -0.33 11.56
N ARG A 33 -8.93 0.06 12.12
CA ARG A 33 -10.12 -0.80 12.21
C ARG A 33 -10.69 -1.23 10.85
N ASP A 34 -10.34 -0.50 9.81
CA ASP A 34 -10.73 -0.75 8.43
C ASP A 34 -9.71 -1.61 7.66
N GLY A 35 -8.64 -2.06 8.31
CA GLY A 35 -7.64 -2.96 7.72
C GLY A 35 -6.50 -2.25 6.97
N PHE A 36 -6.49 -0.91 6.89
CA PHE A 36 -5.36 -0.16 6.33
C PHE A 36 -4.27 0.06 7.39
N SER A 37 -3.00 0.03 6.98
CA SER A 37 -1.87 0.31 7.86
C SER A 37 -1.27 1.66 7.50
N TRP A 38 -1.29 2.59 8.45
CA TRP A 38 -0.75 3.96 8.30
C TRP A 38 -1.11 4.60 6.96
N PRO A 39 -2.41 4.73 6.63
CA PRO A 39 -2.84 5.21 5.33
C PRO A 39 -2.33 6.63 5.07
N SER A 40 -1.82 6.87 3.87
CA SER A 40 -1.50 8.21 3.38
C SER A 40 -2.78 9.00 3.08
N VAL A 41 -2.67 10.32 2.97
CA VAL A 41 -3.82 11.24 2.76
C VAL A 41 -4.72 10.81 1.59
N GLY A 42 -4.14 10.30 0.51
CA GLY A 42 -4.88 9.87 -0.69
C GLY A 42 -5.25 8.38 -0.72
N THR A 43 -4.92 7.60 0.31
CA THR A 43 -5.09 6.12 0.29
C THR A 43 -6.54 5.72 0.06
N ARG A 44 -7.46 6.32 0.80
CA ARG A 44 -8.89 5.98 0.74
C ARG A 44 -9.52 6.39 -0.59
N GLU A 45 -9.23 7.62 -1.03
CA GLU A 45 -9.66 8.11 -2.34
C GLU A 45 -9.18 7.18 -3.46
N ARG A 46 -7.92 6.75 -3.42
CA ARG A 46 -7.37 5.81 -4.40
C ARG A 46 -7.98 4.42 -4.28
N ALA A 47 -8.30 3.94 -3.08
CA ALA A 47 -8.85 2.60 -2.88
C ALA A 47 -10.30 2.48 -3.39
N GLU A 48 -11.04 3.58 -3.34
CA GLU A 48 -12.44 3.67 -3.77
C GLU A 48 -12.60 4.27 -5.19
N GLU A 49 -11.50 4.55 -5.89
CA GLU A 49 -11.54 5.21 -7.20
C GLU A 49 -12.19 4.33 -8.28
N THR A 50 -12.94 4.97 -9.16
CA THR A 50 -13.53 4.33 -10.34
C THR A 50 -12.50 4.17 -11.45
N GLU A 51 -12.77 3.25 -12.39
CA GLU A 51 -11.88 3.05 -13.56
C GLU A 51 -11.67 4.32 -14.39
N GLU A 52 -12.63 5.24 -14.39
CA GLU A 52 -12.50 6.51 -15.11
C GLU A 52 -11.59 7.48 -14.36
N GLU A 53 -11.72 7.58 -13.05
CA GLU A 53 -10.85 8.41 -12.20
C GLU A 53 -9.39 7.90 -12.24
N GLU A 54 -9.19 6.57 -12.28
CA GLU A 54 -7.87 5.97 -12.47
C GLU A 54 -7.28 6.39 -13.83
N LYS A 55 -8.06 6.29 -14.93
CA LYS A 55 -7.60 6.73 -16.25
C LYS A 55 -7.23 8.20 -16.27
N GLU A 56 -8.05 9.06 -15.68
CA GLU A 56 -7.75 10.48 -15.58
C GLU A 56 -6.46 10.73 -14.77
N ARG A 57 -6.25 9.99 -13.67
CA ARG A 57 -5.01 10.05 -12.89
C ARG A 57 -3.80 9.64 -13.72
N ILE A 58 -3.90 8.56 -14.50
CA ILE A 58 -2.86 8.13 -15.43
C ILE A 58 -2.56 9.23 -16.45
N GLN A 59 -3.58 9.90 -16.99
CA GLN A 59 -3.38 11.01 -17.93
C GLN A 59 -2.67 12.20 -17.27
N ARG A 60 -3.06 12.58 -16.04
CA ARG A 60 -2.39 13.64 -15.28
C ARG A 60 -0.91 13.34 -15.05
N ILE A 61 -0.58 12.12 -14.60
CA ILE A 61 0.81 11.70 -14.39
C ILE A 61 1.56 11.66 -15.72
N SER A 62 0.97 11.12 -16.77
CA SER A 62 1.58 11.07 -18.11
C SER A 62 1.92 12.47 -18.62
N GLY A 63 1.04 13.45 -18.41
CA GLY A 63 1.30 14.86 -18.72
C GLY A 63 2.54 15.39 -17.98
N ALA A 64 2.64 15.12 -16.67
CA ALA A 64 3.79 15.54 -15.87
C ALA A 64 5.11 14.88 -16.34
N ILE A 65 5.09 13.60 -16.69
CA ILE A 65 6.27 12.90 -17.22
C ILE A 65 6.68 13.44 -18.58
N LYS A 66 5.73 13.78 -19.45
CA LYS A 66 6.03 14.44 -20.72
C LYS A 66 6.73 15.77 -20.51
N THR A 67 6.31 16.55 -19.51
CA THR A 67 7.00 17.80 -19.11
C THR A 67 8.41 17.50 -18.65
N ILE A 68 8.60 16.54 -17.74
CA ILE A 68 9.94 16.16 -17.24
C ILE A 68 10.87 15.74 -18.39
N LEU A 69 10.41 14.89 -19.32
CA LEU A 69 11.21 14.49 -20.48
C LEU A 69 11.62 15.68 -21.34
N THR A 70 10.70 16.62 -21.57
CA THR A 70 11.00 17.85 -22.32
C THR A 70 12.08 18.68 -21.62
N GLU A 71 11.99 18.87 -20.31
CA GLU A 71 12.98 19.63 -19.52
C GLU A 71 14.34 18.92 -19.40
N LEU A 72 14.37 17.59 -19.56
CA LEU A 72 15.62 16.82 -19.67
C LEU A 72 16.29 16.97 -21.05
N GLY A 73 15.65 17.65 -22.01
CA GLY A 73 16.14 17.83 -23.37
C GLY A 73 15.83 16.67 -24.32
N GLU A 74 14.86 15.82 -23.98
CA GLU A 74 14.44 14.69 -24.81
C GLU A 74 13.39 15.09 -25.87
N ASP A 75 13.40 14.41 -27.02
CA ASP A 75 12.34 14.54 -28.04
C ASP A 75 11.16 13.63 -27.71
N VAL A 76 10.10 14.22 -27.14
CA VAL A 76 8.87 13.51 -26.78
C VAL A 76 8.09 12.94 -27.99
N ASN A 77 8.41 13.35 -29.22
CA ASN A 77 7.76 12.84 -30.43
C ASN A 77 8.54 11.69 -31.09
N ARG A 78 9.71 11.32 -30.57
CA ARG A 78 10.46 10.14 -31.04
C ARG A 78 9.65 8.87 -30.79
N GLU A 79 9.70 7.93 -31.74
CA GLU A 79 8.99 6.64 -31.70
C GLU A 79 9.09 5.93 -30.34
N GLY A 80 10.30 5.85 -29.76
CA GLY A 80 10.52 5.17 -28.47
C GLY A 80 9.90 5.87 -27.25
N LEU A 81 9.59 7.17 -27.34
CA LEU A 81 9.08 7.98 -26.23
C LEU A 81 7.58 8.27 -26.28
N LEU A 82 6.90 8.02 -27.40
CA LEU A 82 5.46 8.30 -27.55
C LEU A 82 4.62 7.70 -26.41
N ASP A 83 4.87 6.44 -26.08
CA ASP A 83 4.14 5.71 -25.04
C ASP A 83 4.85 5.75 -23.66
N THR A 84 6.07 6.29 -23.58
CA THR A 84 6.85 6.31 -22.34
C THR A 84 6.12 7.00 -21.17
N PRO A 85 5.49 8.18 -21.35
CA PRO A 85 4.77 8.82 -20.26
C PRO A 85 3.65 7.95 -19.68
N GLN A 86 2.90 7.26 -20.54
CA GLN A 86 1.82 6.38 -20.10
C GLN A 86 2.34 5.12 -19.42
N ARG A 87 3.41 4.51 -19.95
CA ARG A 87 4.08 3.37 -19.32
C ARG A 87 4.63 3.73 -17.95
N TYR A 88 5.27 4.89 -17.82
CA TYR A 88 5.81 5.39 -16.56
C TYR A 88 4.70 5.60 -15.53
N ALA A 89 3.59 6.24 -15.93
CA ALA A 89 2.46 6.48 -15.03
C ALA A 89 1.91 5.17 -14.45
N LYS A 90 1.70 4.16 -15.31
CA LYS A 90 1.26 2.83 -14.87
C LYS A 90 2.28 2.13 -13.96
N ALA A 91 3.57 2.21 -14.29
CA ALA A 91 4.63 1.64 -13.46
C ALA A 91 4.67 2.28 -12.07
N MET A 92 4.56 3.61 -11.98
CA MET A 92 4.57 4.33 -10.71
C MET A 92 3.37 3.98 -9.82
N LEU A 93 2.17 3.88 -10.40
CA LEU A 93 0.98 3.43 -9.69
C LEU A 93 1.11 2.00 -9.18
N TYR A 94 1.77 1.13 -9.96
CA TYR A 94 2.07 -0.24 -9.55
C TYR A 94 3.05 -0.29 -8.39
N PHE A 95 4.16 0.45 -8.44
CA PHE A 95 5.15 0.51 -7.35
C PHE A 95 4.55 1.02 -6.04
N THR A 96 3.51 1.86 -6.14
CA THR A 96 2.81 2.44 -4.99
C THR A 96 1.45 1.80 -4.70
N LYS A 97 1.15 0.62 -5.26
CA LYS A 97 -0.12 -0.09 -5.03
C LYS A 97 -0.33 -0.52 -3.58
N GLY A 98 0.76 -0.69 -2.83
CA GLY A 98 0.73 -1.08 -1.42
C GLY A 98 -0.10 -0.15 -0.54
N TYR A 99 -0.22 1.13 -0.91
CA TYR A 99 -1.07 2.07 -0.17
C TYR A 99 -2.56 1.66 -0.21
N GLN A 100 -3.05 1.13 -1.31
CA GLN A 100 -4.45 0.70 -1.46
C GLN A 100 -4.72 -0.71 -0.90
N THR A 101 -3.71 -1.41 -0.41
CA THR A 101 -3.84 -2.83 -0.05
C THR A 101 -4.38 -2.97 1.38
N ASN A 102 -5.48 -3.71 1.56
CA ASN A 102 -6.04 -4.00 2.86
C ASN A 102 -5.34 -5.20 3.51
N ILE A 103 -4.78 -5.03 4.70
CA ILE A 103 -4.02 -6.11 5.36
C ILE A 103 -4.94 -7.27 5.78
N MET A 104 -6.13 -6.95 6.29
CA MET A 104 -7.05 -7.97 6.81
C MET A 104 -7.70 -8.74 5.67
N ASP A 105 -8.27 -8.01 4.72
CA ASP A 105 -9.12 -8.60 3.67
C ASP A 105 -8.32 -9.09 2.44
N ASP A 106 -7.21 -8.44 2.09
CA ASP A 106 -6.46 -8.79 0.88
C ASP A 106 -5.22 -9.66 1.15
N VAL A 107 -4.54 -9.43 2.28
CA VAL A 107 -3.24 -10.05 2.57
C VAL A 107 -3.38 -11.27 3.49
N ILE A 108 -3.88 -11.09 4.71
CA ILE A 108 -3.95 -12.14 5.73
C ILE A 108 -5.13 -13.09 5.45
N LYS A 109 -6.30 -12.54 5.09
CA LYS A 109 -7.53 -13.30 4.87
C LYS A 109 -7.79 -14.24 6.06
N ASN A 110 -7.94 -15.54 5.79
CA ASN A 110 -8.16 -16.59 6.79
C ASN A 110 -6.91 -17.47 6.98
N ALA A 111 -5.70 -16.99 6.62
CA ALA A 111 -4.46 -17.74 6.73
C ALA A 111 -3.88 -17.71 8.17
N VAL A 112 -4.76 -17.82 9.17
CA VAL A 112 -4.39 -17.95 10.58
C VAL A 112 -4.85 -19.33 11.02
N PHE A 113 -3.89 -20.17 11.39
CA PHE A 113 -4.13 -21.55 11.76
C PHE A 113 -3.78 -21.75 13.24
N GLU A 114 -4.65 -22.45 13.95
CA GLU A 114 -4.38 -22.89 15.32
C GLU A 114 -3.51 -24.15 15.24
N GLU A 115 -2.23 -24.02 15.59
CA GLU A 115 -1.26 -25.10 15.72
C GLU A 115 -0.62 -25.01 17.11
N ASP A 116 -0.42 -26.15 17.76
CA ASP A 116 0.26 -26.24 19.07
C ASP A 116 1.78 -26.16 18.85
N HIS A 117 2.26 -24.99 18.41
CA HIS A 117 3.66 -24.72 18.10
C HIS A 117 4.19 -23.54 18.91
N ASP A 118 5.21 -23.77 19.73
CA ASP A 118 5.82 -22.80 20.65
C ASP A 118 7.29 -22.47 20.31
N GLU A 119 7.80 -22.97 19.18
CA GLU A 119 9.17 -22.71 18.72
C GLU A 119 9.25 -21.56 17.69
N MET A 120 10.48 -21.09 17.43
CA MET A 120 10.73 -19.98 16.51
C MET A 120 10.56 -20.42 15.05
N VAL A 121 9.67 -19.73 14.33
CA VAL A 121 9.54 -19.84 12.86
C VAL A 121 10.33 -18.73 12.19
N ILE A 122 11.22 -19.08 11.25
CA ILE A 122 11.98 -18.12 10.44
C ILE A 122 11.59 -18.27 8.98
N VAL A 123 11.13 -17.17 8.39
CA VAL A 123 11.04 -17.02 6.93
C VAL A 123 12.17 -16.08 6.51
N ARG A 124 13.02 -16.55 5.60
CA ARG A 124 14.19 -15.82 5.10
C ARG A 124 14.18 -15.78 3.58
N ASP A 125 15.09 -14.98 3.02
CA ASP A 125 15.30 -14.85 1.57
C ASP A 125 14.03 -14.36 0.84
N ILE A 126 13.31 -13.41 1.46
CA ILE A 126 12.18 -12.72 0.84
C ILE A 126 12.73 -11.57 0.01
N GLU A 127 12.54 -11.61 -1.31
CA GLU A 127 12.92 -10.51 -2.19
C GLU A 127 12.03 -9.29 -1.95
N ILE A 128 12.64 -8.12 -1.73
CA ILE A 128 11.90 -6.89 -1.50
C ILE A 128 12.34 -5.82 -2.49
N TYR A 129 11.35 -5.29 -3.23
CA TYR A 129 11.50 -4.16 -4.14
C TYR A 129 10.69 -2.99 -3.57
N SER A 130 11.35 -1.85 -3.35
CA SER A 130 10.71 -0.65 -2.80
C SER A 130 11.18 0.61 -3.54
N LEU A 131 10.61 1.77 -3.21
CA LEU A 131 11.00 3.08 -3.72
C LEU A 131 11.50 3.96 -2.57
N CYS A 132 12.62 4.64 -2.78
CA CYS A 132 13.09 5.66 -1.86
C CYS A 132 12.23 6.93 -2.00
N GLU A 133 11.52 7.35 -0.97
CA GLU A 133 10.71 8.57 -1.01
C GLU A 133 11.51 9.85 -1.27
N HIS A 134 12.79 9.88 -0.88
CA HIS A 134 13.66 11.04 -1.06
C HIS A 134 14.05 11.31 -2.52
N HIS A 135 14.13 10.25 -3.34
CA HIS A 135 14.66 10.33 -4.70
C HIS A 135 13.73 9.73 -5.76
N LEU A 136 12.72 8.98 -5.33
CA LEU A 136 11.83 8.15 -6.16
C LEU A 136 12.60 7.14 -7.02
N VAL A 137 13.73 6.65 -6.50
CA VAL A 137 14.56 5.62 -7.13
C VAL A 137 14.32 4.26 -6.43
N PRO A 138 14.25 3.15 -7.19
CA PRO A 138 14.10 1.82 -6.61
C PRO A 138 15.24 1.43 -5.65
N ILE A 139 14.89 0.78 -4.54
CA ILE A 139 15.82 0.09 -3.63
C ILE A 139 15.43 -1.39 -3.60
N PHE A 140 16.44 -2.25 -3.60
CA PHE A 140 16.30 -3.71 -3.62
C PHE A 140 17.02 -4.33 -2.42
N TRP A 141 16.41 -5.34 -1.79
CA TRP A 141 16.96 -6.10 -0.67
C TRP A 141 16.85 -7.60 -0.91
#